data_AF-A0A7C0XPF1-F1
#
_entry.id   AF-A0A7C0XPF1-F1
#
_cell.length_a   1.000
_cell.length_b   1.000
_cell.length_c   1.000
_cell.angle_alpha   90.00
_cell.angle_beta   90.00
_cell.angle_gamma   90.00
#
_symmetry.space_group_name_H-M   'P 1'
#
loop_
_entity.id
_entity.type
_entity.pdbx_description
1 polymer ?
#
loop_
_entity_poly.entity_id
_entity_poly.type
_entity_poly.pdbx_seq_one_letter_code
_entity_poly.pdbx_strand_id
1 'polypeptide(L)'
;RYNESQERVEAAQAVYDEVRGRLDEKQEELQKARVLAREEYDRAYQKYRLKVLAVRLAFVLPLLAVAIFVFLRAKKARSKYLLHANAFLAFASLLLIFMIVENVWKFVHVLGISILGAVACAVTLAYLKKQLFSFERVSRSRLREGKCPWCGFPLRSGAGGVAALFCQNCGRRLLEECSECGELRPILARFCPNCGAESKKKRRSEKNKRF
;
A
#
# COMPACT_ATOMS: atom_id res chain seq x y z
N ARG A 1 9.79 -50.17 23.01
CA ARG A 1 10.45 -48.89 23.33
C ARG A 1 10.03 -47.75 22.39
N TYR A 2 10.12 -47.90 21.05
CA TYR A 2 9.67 -46.85 20.11
C TYR A 2 8.14 -46.63 20.15
N ASN A 3 7.35 -47.70 20.06
CA ASN A 3 5.87 -47.60 20.08
C ASN A 3 5.33 -46.99 21.38
N GLU A 4 5.87 -47.41 22.53
CA GLU A 4 5.48 -46.85 23.84
C GLU A 4 5.82 -45.36 23.97
N SER A 5 6.89 -44.89 23.31
CA SER A 5 7.20 -43.45 23.27
C SER A 5 6.25 -42.67 22.36
N GLN A 6 5.74 -43.28 21.29
CA GLN A 6 4.74 -42.66 20.43
C GLN A 6 3.38 -42.54 21.12
N GLU A 7 2.93 -43.60 21.79
CA GLU A 7 1.67 -43.56 22.56
C GLU A 7 1.67 -42.47 23.64
N ARG A 8 2.81 -42.26 24.31
CA ARG A 8 2.95 -41.16 25.30
C ARG A 8 2.89 -39.77 24.67
N VAL A 9 3.41 -39.60 23.47
CA VAL A 9 3.35 -38.32 22.74
C VAL A 9 1.94 -38.07 22.22
N GLU A 10 1.26 -39.08 21.68
CA GLU A 10 -0.12 -38.97 21.21
C GLU A 10 -1.09 -38.68 22.36
N ALA A 11 -0.93 -39.34 23.51
CA ALA A 11 -1.70 -39.05 24.71
C ALA A 11 -1.45 -37.62 25.23
N ALA A 12 -0.20 -37.15 25.21
CA ALA A 12 0.12 -35.78 25.57
C ALA A 12 -0.51 -34.77 24.58
N GLN A 13 -0.45 -35.04 23.27
CA GLN A 13 -1.06 -34.22 22.23
C GLN A 13 -2.58 -34.12 22.39
N ALA A 14 -3.26 -35.24 22.65
CA ALA A 14 -4.70 -35.25 22.88
C ALA A 14 -5.11 -34.35 24.07
N VAL A 15 -4.34 -34.37 25.16
CA VAL A 15 -4.56 -33.48 26.32
C VAL A 15 -4.30 -32.01 25.95
N TYR A 16 -3.26 -31.72 25.18
CA TYR A 16 -2.99 -30.36 24.71
C TYR A 16 -4.12 -29.81 23.82
N ASP A 17 -4.64 -30.64 22.90
CA ASP A 17 -5.71 -30.25 21.99
C ASP A 17 -7.04 -30.03 22.73
N GLU A 18 -7.34 -30.84 23.75
CA GLU A 18 -8.51 -30.63 24.62
C GLU A 18 -8.42 -29.31 25.39
N VAL A 19 -7.27 -29.03 26.01
CA VAL A 19 -7.04 -27.77 26.74
C VAL A 19 -7.13 -26.58 25.79
N ARG A 20 -6.60 -26.70 24.57
CA ARG A 20 -6.68 -25.68 23.54
C ARG A 20 -8.12 -25.43 23.09
N GLY A 21 -8.90 -26.48 22.85
CA GLY A 21 -10.32 -26.36 22.50
C GLY A 21 -11.12 -25.62 23.57
N ARG A 22 -10.88 -25.92 24.86
CA ARG A 22 -11.51 -25.22 25.99
C ARG A 22 -11.09 -23.75 26.09
N LEU A 23 -9.84 -23.43 25.77
CA LEU A 23 -9.36 -22.04 25.74
C LEU A 23 -10.02 -21.26 24.60
N ASP A 24 -10.11 -21.86 23.42
CA ASP A 24 -10.71 -21.23 22.24
C ASP A 24 -12.22 -20.97 22.48
N GLU A 25 -12.94 -21.92 23.07
CA GLU A 25 -14.34 -21.74 23.47
C GLU A 25 -14.52 -20.58 24.48
N LYS A 26 -13.68 -20.53 25.52
CA LYS A 26 -13.72 -19.45 26.52
C LYS A 26 -13.33 -18.10 25.92
N GLN A 27 -12.40 -18.09 24.97
CA GLN A 27 -12.07 -16.88 24.23
C GLN A 27 -13.24 -16.42 23.37
N GLU A 28 -13.96 -17.34 22.72
CA GLU A 28 -15.13 -17.02 21.92
C GLU A 28 -16.28 -16.44 22.77
N GLU A 29 -16.55 -17.03 23.94
CA GLU A 29 -17.50 -16.48 24.91
C GLU A 29 -17.08 -15.07 25.36
N LEU A 30 -15.81 -14.86 25.71
CA LEU A 30 -15.28 -13.55 26.08
C LEU A 30 -15.38 -12.54 24.93
N GLN A 31 -15.13 -12.97 23.69
CA GLN A 31 -15.27 -12.14 22.51
C GLN A 31 -16.73 -11.72 22.33
N LYS A 32 -17.69 -12.64 22.40
CA LYS A 32 -19.12 -12.36 22.32
C LYS A 32 -19.56 -11.36 23.40
N ALA A 33 -19.17 -11.59 24.64
CA ALA A 33 -19.46 -10.69 25.76
C ALA A 33 -18.85 -9.29 25.55
N ARG A 34 -17.60 -9.21 25.05
CA ARG A 34 -16.93 -7.94 24.74
C ARG A 34 -17.59 -7.18 23.60
N VAL A 35 -18.03 -7.88 22.56
CA VAL A 35 -18.70 -7.26 21.40
C VAL A 35 -20.03 -6.65 21.85
N LEU A 36 -20.84 -7.39 22.62
CA LEU A 36 -22.10 -6.89 23.16
C LEU A 36 -21.88 -5.67 24.07
N ALA A 37 -20.94 -5.76 25.01
CA ALA A 37 -20.61 -4.64 25.89
C ALA A 37 -20.09 -3.41 25.13
N ARG A 38 -19.33 -3.63 24.04
CA ARG A 38 -18.84 -2.55 23.19
C ARG A 38 -19.97 -1.87 22.44
N GLU A 39 -20.93 -2.63 21.92
CA GLU A 39 -22.07 -2.06 21.19
C GLU A 39 -22.94 -1.17 22.11
N GLU A 40 -23.20 -1.61 23.34
CA GLU A 40 -23.91 -0.81 24.34
C GLU A 40 -23.13 0.45 24.72
N TYR A 41 -21.82 0.31 24.96
CA TYR A 41 -20.93 1.44 25.23
C TYR A 41 -20.96 2.44 24.07
N ASP A 42 -20.84 1.98 22.83
CA ASP A 42 -20.80 2.84 21.65
C ASP A 42 -22.11 3.64 21.51
N ARG A 43 -23.28 3.01 21.72
CA ARG A 43 -24.58 3.71 21.71
C ARG A 43 -24.65 4.81 22.78
N ALA A 44 -24.16 4.53 23.98
CA ALA A 44 -24.09 5.53 25.05
C ALA A 44 -23.08 6.65 24.73
N TYR A 45 -21.94 6.28 24.14
CA TYR A 45 -20.85 7.18 23.81
C TYR A 45 -21.22 8.16 22.68
N GLN A 46 -22.03 7.75 21.69
CA GLN A 46 -22.56 8.66 20.67
C GLN A 46 -23.35 9.82 21.28
N LYS A 47 -24.23 9.51 22.25
CA LYS A 47 -25.02 10.52 22.96
C LYS A 47 -24.13 11.44 23.80
N TYR A 48 -23.14 10.88 24.50
CA TYR A 48 -22.17 11.66 25.26
C TYR A 48 -21.38 12.61 24.35
N ARG A 49 -20.92 12.13 23.19
CA ARG A 49 -20.19 12.94 22.20
C ARG A 49 -21.00 14.13 21.69
N LEU A 50 -22.29 13.92 21.38
CA LEU A 50 -23.20 15.01 20.98
C LEU A 50 -23.47 15.99 22.12
N LYS A 51 -23.62 15.50 23.36
CA LYS A 51 -23.76 16.36 24.54
C LYS A 51 -22.53 17.24 24.74
N VAL A 52 -21.32 16.68 24.65
CA VAL A 52 -20.07 17.44 24.78
C VAL A 52 -19.94 18.48 23.67
N LEU A 53 -20.28 18.12 22.43
CA LEU A 53 -20.30 19.07 21.31
C LEU A 53 -21.29 20.21 21.57
N ALA A 54 -22.50 19.89 22.03
CA ALA A 54 -23.53 20.86 22.34
C ALA A 54 -23.12 21.80 23.48
N VAL A 55 -22.52 21.29 24.56
CA VAL A 55 -22.00 22.11 25.66
C VAL A 55 -20.89 23.05 25.18
N ARG A 56 -19.96 22.56 24.37
CA ARG A 56 -18.85 23.37 23.82
C ARG A 56 -19.40 24.47 22.90
N LEU A 57 -20.36 24.14 22.04
CA LEU A 57 -21.02 25.09 21.15
C LEU A 57 -21.86 26.12 21.92
N ALA A 58 -22.59 25.68 22.95
CA ALA A 58 -23.37 26.53 23.83
C ALA A 58 -22.50 27.51 24.64
N PHE A 59 -21.20 27.23 24.82
CA PHE A 59 -20.25 28.16 25.42
C PHE A 59 -19.65 29.14 24.39
N VAL A 60 -19.25 28.63 23.21
CA VAL A 60 -18.56 29.44 22.18
C VAL A 60 -19.51 30.39 21.45
N LEU A 61 -20.72 29.95 21.09
CA LEU A 61 -21.70 30.76 20.37
C LEU A 61 -22.10 32.05 21.11
N PRO A 62 -22.47 32.04 22.40
CA PRO A 62 -22.83 33.28 23.08
C PRO A 62 -21.64 34.23 23.20
N LEU A 63 -20.42 33.72 23.42
CA LEU A 63 -19.22 34.56 23.49
C LEU A 63 -18.95 35.25 22.14
N LEU A 64 -19.11 34.52 21.03
CA LEU A 64 -19.04 35.06 19.67
C LEU A 64 -20.16 36.07 19.39
N ALA A 65 -21.40 35.77 19.82
CA ALA A 65 -22.54 36.64 19.61
C ALA A 65 -22.37 37.97 20.35
N VAL A 66 -21.89 37.95 21.59
CA VAL A 66 -21.53 39.16 22.36
C VAL A 66 -20.41 39.91 21.68
N ALA A 67 -19.37 39.22 21.18
CA ALA A 67 -18.27 39.88 20.47
C ALA A 67 -18.74 40.61 19.21
N ILE A 68 -19.56 39.95 18.38
CA ILE A 68 -20.14 40.53 17.17
C ILE A 68 -21.07 41.69 17.54
N PHE A 69 -21.92 41.54 18.55
CA PHE A 69 -22.84 42.58 18.98
C PHE A 69 -22.10 43.84 19.44
N VAL A 70 -21.09 43.70 20.31
CA VAL A 70 -20.27 44.81 20.80
C VAL A 70 -19.53 45.46 19.63
N PHE A 71 -18.97 44.68 18.70
CA PHE A 71 -18.29 45.20 17.52
C PHE A 71 -19.21 46.01 16.60
N LEU A 72 -20.39 45.47 16.26
CA LEU A 72 -21.37 46.15 15.42
C LEU A 72 -21.87 47.45 16.09
N ARG A 73 -22.10 47.42 17.40
CA ARG A 73 -22.56 48.58 18.17
C ARG A 73 -21.47 49.65 18.29
N ALA A 74 -20.22 49.27 18.53
CA ALA A 74 -19.08 50.18 18.58
C ALA A 74 -18.78 50.82 17.22
N LYS A 75 -18.90 50.04 16.13
CA LYS A 75 -18.76 50.54 14.75
C LYS A 75 -19.84 51.56 14.41
N LYS A 76 -21.10 51.29 14.78
CA LYS A 76 -22.23 52.21 14.54
C LYS A 76 -22.13 53.49 15.37
N ALA A 77 -21.60 53.40 16.60
CA ALA A 77 -21.45 54.53 17.51
C ALA A 77 -20.16 55.37 17.26
N ARG A 78 -19.29 54.95 16.33
CA ARG A 78 -17.99 55.60 16.01
C ARG A 78 -17.19 56.00 17.27
N SER A 79 -17.27 55.19 18.33
CA SER A 79 -16.79 55.56 19.65
C SER A 79 -15.34 55.13 19.90
N LYS A 80 -14.70 55.72 20.91
CA LYS A 80 -13.33 55.38 21.36
C LYS A 80 -13.18 53.91 21.79
N TYR A 81 -14.27 53.19 22.02
CA TYR A 81 -14.28 51.78 22.46
C TYR A 81 -14.03 50.76 21.31
N LEU A 82 -13.82 51.22 20.08
CA LEU A 82 -13.51 50.37 18.92
C LEU A 82 -12.27 49.48 19.16
N LEU A 83 -11.29 49.98 19.91
CA LEU A 83 -10.05 49.25 20.21
C LEU A 83 -10.31 48.01 21.09
N HIS A 84 -11.14 48.15 22.13
CA HIS A 84 -11.55 47.03 22.98
C HIS A 84 -12.44 46.03 22.24
N ALA A 85 -13.34 46.51 21.39
CA ALA A 85 -14.18 45.64 20.57
C ALA A 85 -13.35 44.80 19.57
N ASN A 86 -12.31 45.38 18.97
CA ASN A 86 -11.43 44.67 18.04
C ASN A 86 -10.57 43.61 18.76
N ALA A 87 -10.04 43.94 19.95
CA ALA A 87 -9.29 42.98 20.78
C ALA A 87 -10.17 41.80 21.23
N PHE A 88 -11.40 42.06 21.65
CA PHE A 88 -12.34 41.02 22.05
C PHE A 88 -12.77 40.13 20.86
N LEU A 89 -12.94 40.72 19.68
CA LEU A 89 -13.23 39.98 18.45
C LEU A 89 -12.06 39.06 18.04
N ALA A 90 -10.82 39.55 18.12
CA ALA A 90 -9.63 38.75 17.84
C ALA A 90 -9.45 37.59 18.83
N PHE A 91 -9.75 37.82 20.11
CA PHE A 91 -9.74 36.76 21.12
C PHE A 91 -10.78 35.67 20.83
N ALA A 92 -12.02 36.08 20.52
CA ALA A 92 -13.10 35.15 20.18
C ALA A 92 -12.78 34.35 18.89
N SER A 93 -12.16 34.98 17.88
CA SER A 93 -11.76 34.30 16.65
C SER A 93 -10.63 33.30 16.87
N LEU A 94 -9.62 33.64 17.68
CA LEU A 94 -8.53 32.72 18.04
C LEU A 94 -9.04 31.49 18.80
N LEU A 95 -9.94 31.67 19.76
CA LEU A 95 -10.57 30.56 20.47
C LEU A 95 -11.34 29.64 19.52
N LEU A 96 -12.07 30.21 18.55
CA LEU A 96 -12.81 29.44 17.57
C LEU A 96 -11.86 28.66 16.65
N ILE A 97 -10.80 29.29 16.15
CA ILE A 97 -9.78 28.63 15.31
C ILE A 97 -9.14 27.48 16.09
N PHE A 98 -8.71 27.71 17.33
CA PHE A 98 -8.12 26.68 18.18
C PHE A 98 -9.06 25.47 18.33
N MET A 99 -10.34 25.72 18.58
CA MET A 99 -11.35 24.66 18.73
C MET A 99 -11.59 23.87 17.44
N ILE A 100 -11.58 24.55 16.28
CA ILE A 100 -11.66 23.90 14.97
C ILE A 100 -10.42 23.03 14.75
N VAL A 101 -9.23 23.56 14.99
CA VAL A 101 -7.97 22.85 14.79
C VAL A 101 -7.95 21.57 15.64
N GLU A 102 -8.22 21.63 16.95
CA GLU A 102 -8.23 20.42 17.80
C GLU A 102 -9.21 19.34 17.32
N ASN A 103 -10.39 19.74 16.85
CA ASN A 103 -11.40 18.81 16.37
C ASN A 103 -11.04 18.21 15.01
N VAL A 104 -10.49 19.02 14.09
CA VAL A 104 -10.13 18.62 12.74
C VAL A 104 -8.82 17.84 12.70
N TRP A 105 -7.88 18.14 13.60
CA TRP A 105 -6.56 17.50 13.69
C TRP A 105 -6.66 15.98 13.75
N LYS A 106 -7.65 15.45 14.48
CA LYS A 106 -7.89 14.00 14.58
C LYS A 106 -8.26 13.38 13.23
N PHE A 107 -9.08 14.05 12.43
CA PHE A 107 -9.47 13.57 11.10
C PHE A 107 -8.34 13.70 10.09
N VAL A 108 -7.63 14.83 10.10
CA VAL A 108 -6.50 15.08 9.20
C VAL A 108 -5.37 14.09 9.43
N HIS A 109 -5.09 13.72 10.68
CA HIS A 109 -4.02 12.77 10.96
C HIS A 109 -4.36 11.36 10.43
N VAL A 110 -5.60 10.89 10.63
CA VAL A 110 -6.04 9.57 10.14
C VAL A 110 -6.06 9.52 8.61
N LEU A 111 -6.67 10.51 7.96
CA LEU A 111 -6.74 10.57 6.50
C LEU A 111 -5.35 10.80 5.88
N GLY A 112 -4.55 11.67 6.48
CA GLY A 112 -3.21 12.00 6.03
C GLY A 112 -2.27 10.80 6.07
N ILE A 113 -2.24 10.06 7.18
CA ILE A 113 -1.42 8.84 7.31
C ILE A 113 -1.87 7.78 6.30
N SER A 114 -3.19 7.58 6.13
CA SER A 114 -3.71 6.60 5.18
C SER A 114 -3.33 6.92 3.74
N ILE A 115 -3.47 8.18 3.31
CA ILE A 115 -3.11 8.62 1.95
C ILE A 115 -1.60 8.51 1.75
N LEU A 116 -0.81 8.98 2.71
CA LEU A 116 0.65 8.97 2.63
C LEU A 116 1.19 7.53 2.56
N GLY A 117 0.61 6.61 3.34
CA GLY A 117 0.89 5.18 3.26
C GLY A 117 0.57 4.58 1.89
N ALA A 118 -0.63 4.86 1.35
CA ALA A 118 -1.04 4.38 0.04
C ALA A 118 -0.11 4.89 -1.08
N VAL A 119 0.24 6.18 -1.06
CA VAL A 119 1.16 6.80 -2.02
C VAL A 119 2.57 6.19 -1.89
N ALA A 120 3.08 6.04 -0.66
CA ALA A 120 4.37 5.41 -0.42
C ALA A 120 4.41 3.99 -0.99
N CYS A 121 3.42 3.16 -0.69
CA CYS A 121 3.33 1.79 -1.24
C CYS A 121 3.28 1.78 -2.77
N ALA A 122 2.47 2.65 -3.39
CA ALA A 122 2.36 2.75 -4.84
C ALA A 122 3.70 3.14 -5.48
N VAL A 123 4.39 4.13 -4.91
CA VAL A 123 5.71 4.58 -5.37
C VAL A 123 6.75 3.48 -5.20
N THR A 124 6.78 2.80 -4.05
CA THR A 124 7.69 1.69 -3.79
C THR A 124 7.47 0.54 -4.78
N LEU A 125 6.22 0.17 -5.05
CA LEU A 125 5.89 -0.87 -6.04
C LEU A 125 6.27 -0.45 -7.46
N ALA A 126 6.02 0.80 -7.85
CA ALA A 126 6.44 1.32 -9.15
C ALA A 126 7.97 1.31 -9.30
N TYR A 127 8.70 1.66 -8.24
CA TYR A 127 10.16 1.62 -8.20
C TYR A 127 10.69 0.18 -8.28
N LEU A 128 10.11 -0.75 -7.51
CA LEU A 128 10.45 -2.17 -7.57
C LEU A 128 10.18 -2.76 -8.96
N LYS A 129 9.04 -2.42 -9.57
CA LYS A 129 8.70 -2.86 -10.93
C LYS A 129 9.77 -2.38 -11.92
N LYS A 130 10.19 -1.12 -11.81
CA LYS A 130 11.21 -0.52 -12.67
C LYS A 130 12.59 -1.18 -12.49
N GLN A 131 12.98 -1.50 -11.26
CA GLN A 131 14.28 -2.13 -11.03
C GLN A 131 14.28 -3.64 -11.33
N LEU A 132 13.36 -4.41 -10.74
CA LEU A 132 13.39 -5.87 -10.78
C LEU A 132 12.88 -6.45 -12.10
N PHE A 133 11.84 -5.85 -12.69
CA PHE A 133 11.18 -6.38 -13.89
C PHE A 133 11.66 -5.71 -15.19
N SER A 134 12.91 -5.22 -15.22
CA SER A 134 13.51 -4.89 -16.51
C SER A 134 13.54 -6.16 -17.35
N PHE A 135 12.88 -6.13 -18.52
CA PHE A 135 12.80 -7.25 -19.45
C PHE A 135 14.17 -7.89 -19.70
N GLU A 136 15.23 -7.09 -19.71
CA GLU A 136 16.60 -7.55 -19.91
C GLU A 136 17.15 -8.43 -18.77
N ARG A 137 16.80 -8.14 -17.51
CA ARG A 137 17.21 -9.00 -16.37
C ARG A 137 16.44 -10.32 -16.36
N VAL A 138 15.12 -10.24 -16.55
CA VAL A 138 14.26 -11.44 -16.54
C VAL A 138 14.58 -12.35 -17.72
N SER A 139 14.77 -11.79 -18.91
CA SER A 139 15.15 -12.56 -20.09
C SER A 139 16.51 -13.23 -19.92
N ARG A 140 17.54 -12.52 -19.44
CA ARG A 140 18.86 -13.12 -19.19
C ARG A 140 18.82 -14.24 -18.15
N SER A 141 18.07 -14.08 -17.05
CA SER A 141 17.92 -15.17 -16.07
C SER A 141 17.26 -16.40 -16.69
N ARG A 142 16.18 -16.19 -17.46
CA ARG A 142 15.49 -17.29 -18.17
C ARG A 142 16.41 -17.99 -19.17
N LEU A 143 17.20 -17.25 -19.94
CA LEU A 143 18.18 -17.88 -20.85
C LEU A 143 19.21 -18.71 -20.08
N ARG A 144 19.72 -18.21 -18.95
CA ARG A 144 20.69 -18.95 -18.11
C ARG A 144 20.12 -20.26 -17.57
N GLU A 145 18.82 -20.28 -17.30
CA GLU A 145 18.07 -21.47 -16.87
C GLU A 145 17.63 -22.36 -18.04
N GLY A 146 18.04 -22.09 -19.28
CA GLY A 146 17.63 -22.85 -20.46
C GLY A 146 16.15 -22.67 -20.84
N LYS A 147 15.53 -21.55 -20.45
CA LYS A 147 14.13 -21.22 -20.73
C LYS A 147 14.01 -20.13 -21.78
N CYS A 148 12.90 -20.14 -22.50
CA CYS A 148 12.55 -19.11 -23.48
C CYS A 148 12.49 -17.72 -22.81
N PRO A 149 13.22 -16.69 -23.31
CA PRO A 149 13.20 -15.35 -22.73
C PRO A 149 11.82 -14.70 -22.66
N TRP A 150 10.95 -14.99 -23.65
CA TRP A 150 9.63 -14.37 -23.76
C TRP A 150 8.58 -15.09 -22.92
N CYS A 151 8.37 -16.39 -23.14
CA CYS A 151 7.28 -17.16 -22.50
C CYS A 151 7.72 -18.03 -21.32
N GLY A 152 9.02 -18.19 -21.06
CA GLY A 152 9.53 -19.01 -19.95
C GLY A 152 9.49 -20.53 -20.17
N PHE A 153 9.10 -21.00 -21.37
CA PHE A 153 9.05 -22.42 -21.70
C PHE A 153 10.46 -23.06 -21.68
N PRO A 154 10.67 -24.23 -21.06
CA PRO A 154 11.96 -24.90 -21.02
C PRO A 154 12.37 -25.37 -22.42
N LEU A 155 13.60 -25.08 -22.83
CA LEU A 155 14.16 -25.45 -24.14
C LEU A 155 15.02 -26.72 -23.97
N ARG A 156 14.87 -27.69 -24.88
CA ARG A 156 15.78 -28.85 -24.99
C ARG A 156 17.04 -28.44 -25.77
N SER A 157 18.21 -28.77 -25.24
CA SER A 157 19.51 -28.12 -25.52
C SER A 157 20.33 -28.72 -26.67
N GLY A 158 21.03 -27.84 -27.40
CA GLY A 158 22.26 -28.06 -28.19
C GLY A 158 23.19 -26.84 -28.01
N ALA A 159 24.48 -26.92 -28.34
CA ALA A 159 25.54 -25.94 -27.97
C ALA A 159 25.07 -24.47 -27.97
N GLY A 160 24.98 -23.86 -26.78
CA GLY A 160 24.36 -22.54 -26.56
C GLY A 160 22.95 -22.57 -25.96
N GLY A 161 22.41 -23.76 -25.64
CA GLY A 161 21.17 -23.96 -24.88
C GLY A 161 19.89 -23.95 -25.72
N VAL A 162 19.97 -23.78 -27.04
CA VAL A 162 18.80 -23.74 -27.94
C VAL A 162 19.15 -24.39 -29.28
N ALA A 163 18.52 -25.51 -29.62
CA ALA A 163 18.72 -26.18 -30.91
C ALA A 163 17.66 -25.81 -31.99
N ALA A 164 16.59 -25.11 -31.60
CA ALA A 164 15.48 -24.80 -32.48
C ALA A 164 15.46 -23.31 -32.87
N LEU A 165 15.34 -23.03 -34.17
CA LEU A 165 15.22 -21.64 -34.67
C LEU A 165 14.01 -20.90 -34.08
N PHE A 166 12.94 -21.61 -33.70
CA PHE A 166 11.73 -21.04 -33.13
C PHE A 166 11.33 -21.76 -31.84
N CYS A 167 10.70 -21.02 -30.92
CA CYS A 167 10.13 -21.59 -29.69
C CYS A 167 8.86 -22.40 -30.01
N GLN A 168 8.78 -23.63 -29.51
CA GLN A 168 7.62 -24.53 -29.69
C GLN A 168 6.34 -24.03 -29.00
N ASN A 169 6.47 -23.19 -27.96
CA ASN A 169 5.31 -22.67 -27.21
C ASN A 169 4.81 -21.33 -27.75
N CYS A 170 5.71 -20.37 -28.01
CA CYS A 170 5.32 -19.00 -28.39
C CYS A 170 5.66 -18.61 -29.84
N GLY A 171 6.24 -19.50 -30.64
CA GLY A 171 6.54 -19.27 -32.06
C GLY A 171 7.59 -18.19 -32.36
N ARG A 172 8.23 -17.61 -31.34
CA ARG A 172 9.25 -16.56 -31.54
C ARG A 172 10.58 -17.17 -31.95
N ARG A 173 11.29 -16.48 -32.84
CA ARG A 173 12.63 -16.87 -33.29
C ARG A 173 13.62 -16.77 -32.12
N LEU A 174 14.47 -17.79 -31.93
CA LEU A 174 15.46 -17.87 -30.86
C LEU A 174 16.90 -17.66 -31.36
N LEU A 175 17.21 -18.15 -32.57
CA LEU A 175 18.51 -18.02 -33.23
C LEU A 175 18.41 -17.16 -34.49
N GLU A 176 19.48 -16.43 -34.79
CA GLU A 176 19.67 -15.66 -36.02
C GLU A 176 21.08 -15.90 -36.58
N GLU A 177 21.27 -15.71 -37.87
CA GLU A 177 22.59 -15.81 -38.50
C GLU A 177 23.45 -14.58 -38.15
N CYS A 178 24.74 -14.79 -37.93
CA CYS A 178 25.68 -13.71 -37.72
C CYS A 178 26.00 -13.04 -39.07
N SER A 179 25.94 -11.70 -39.13
CA SER A 179 26.30 -10.94 -40.33
C SER A 179 27.80 -10.98 -40.67
N GLU A 180 28.65 -11.35 -39.71
CA GLU A 180 30.12 -11.35 -39.88
C GLU A 180 30.65 -12.76 -40.21
N CYS A 181 30.14 -13.82 -39.58
CA CYS A 181 30.63 -15.20 -39.77
C CYS A 181 29.61 -16.19 -40.35
N GLY A 182 28.36 -15.79 -40.58
CA GLY A 182 27.30 -16.67 -41.10
C GLY A 182 26.75 -17.70 -40.12
N GLU A 183 27.43 -17.98 -39.00
CA GLU A 183 27.01 -18.99 -38.04
C GLU A 183 25.77 -18.58 -37.23
N LEU A 184 25.00 -19.56 -36.77
CA LEU A 184 23.84 -19.34 -35.91
C LEU A 184 24.26 -18.81 -34.53
N ARG A 185 23.59 -17.74 -34.08
CA ARG A 185 23.76 -17.14 -32.75
C ARG A 185 22.42 -16.85 -32.07
N PRO A 186 22.34 -16.88 -30.73
CA PRO A 186 21.12 -16.49 -30.03
C PRO A 186 20.79 -15.00 -30.23
N ILE A 187 19.51 -14.68 -30.47
CA ILE A 187 19.05 -13.30 -30.74
C ILE A 187 19.29 -12.34 -29.56
N LEU A 188 19.35 -12.85 -28.32
CA LEU A 188 19.63 -12.04 -27.14
C LEU A 188 21.12 -12.04 -26.74
N ALA A 189 21.99 -12.75 -27.47
CA ALA A 189 23.42 -12.73 -27.22
C ALA A 189 24.02 -11.39 -27.66
N ARG A 190 24.78 -10.75 -26.76
CA ARG A 190 25.44 -9.47 -27.01
C ARG A 190 26.63 -9.61 -27.95
N PHE A 191 27.28 -10.78 -27.93
CA PHE A 191 28.40 -11.15 -28.78
C PHE A 191 28.13 -12.51 -29.43
N CYS A 192 28.62 -12.71 -30.64
CA CYS A 192 28.56 -14.01 -31.30
C CYS A 192 29.45 -15.01 -30.53
N PRO A 193 28.94 -16.20 -30.15
CA PRO A 193 29.76 -17.21 -29.48
C PRO A 193 30.82 -17.83 -30.40
N ASN A 194 30.65 -17.72 -31.72
CA ASN A 194 31.55 -18.33 -32.71
C ASN A 194 32.67 -17.39 -33.15
N CYS A 195 32.38 -16.10 -33.39
CA CYS A 195 33.37 -15.13 -33.92
C CYS A 195 33.63 -13.92 -33.00
N GLY A 196 32.91 -13.77 -31.89
CA GLY A 196 33.08 -12.65 -30.96
C GLY A 196 32.51 -11.30 -31.41
N ALA A 197 31.97 -11.19 -32.64
CA ALA A 197 31.40 -9.93 -33.13
C ALA A 197 30.21 -9.43 -32.28
N GLU A 198 30.14 -8.12 -32.04
CA GLU A 198 29.04 -7.51 -31.29
C GLU A 198 27.74 -7.50 -32.12
N SER A 199 26.63 -7.85 -31.47
CA SER A 199 25.31 -7.89 -32.10
C SER A 199 24.84 -6.47 -32.46
N LYS A 200 24.86 -6.10 -33.75
CA LYS A 200 24.26 -4.85 -34.25
C LYS A 200 22.72 -4.95 -34.27
N LYS A 201 22.06 -4.92 -33.13
CA LYS A 201 20.59 -4.89 -33.10
C LYS A 201 20.04 -3.54 -33.58
N LYS A 202 19.52 -3.49 -34.81
CA LYS A 202 18.49 -2.51 -35.20
C LYS A 202 17.30 -2.70 -34.26
N ARG A 203 17.05 -1.74 -33.37
CA ARG A 203 15.78 -1.58 -32.64
C ARG A 203 14.64 -1.38 -33.64
N ARG A 204 14.01 -2.44 -34.15
CA ARG A 204 12.84 -2.34 -35.03
C ARG A 204 11.58 -2.81 -34.30
N SER A 205 10.66 -1.85 -34.14
CA SER A 205 9.23 -1.91 -33.78
C SER A 205 8.82 -2.34 -32.36
N GLU A 206 8.77 -1.37 -31.47
CA GLU A 206 7.70 -1.26 -30.46
C GLU A 206 6.96 0.08 -30.66
N LYS A 207 6.70 0.40 -31.93
CA LYS A 207 5.82 1.49 -32.38
C LYS A 207 4.84 0.89 -33.39
N ASN A 208 3.95 0.02 -32.92
CA ASN A 208 2.70 -0.23 -33.64
C ASN A 208 1.55 -0.38 -32.63
N LYS A 209 0.88 0.75 -32.43
CA LYS A 209 -0.58 0.96 -32.22
C LYS A 209 -1.24 0.10 -31.12
N ARG A 210 -1.61 0.75 -30.00
CA ARG A 210 -3.01 1.17 -29.71
C ARG A 210 -3.99 0.01 -29.89
N PHE A 211 -4.37 -0.63 -28.78
CA PHE A 211 -5.71 -0.55 -28.17
C PHE A 211 -5.58 -0.93 -26.69
#